data_AF-A0A174FC64-F1
#
_entry.id   AF-A0A174FC64-F1
#
_cell.length_a   1.000
_cell.length_b   1.000
_cell.length_c   1.000
_cell.angle_alpha   90.00
_cell.angle_beta   90.00
_cell.angle_gamma   90.00
#
_symmetry.space_group_name_H-M   'P 1'
#
loop_
_entity.id
_entity.type
_entity.pdbx_description
1 polymer ?
#
loop_
_entity_poly.entity_id
_entity_poly.type
_entity_poly.pdbx_seq_one_letter_code
_entity_poly.pdbx_strand_id
1 'polypeptide(L)'
;MKITVMQVNNELASTGVSVYVDGQLLGSIGPGGSVSASLEAPSCLVRVECGVYSRELILGQDSALQVSWGLNPPEMIVSHAKK
;
A
#
# COMPACT_ATOMS: atom_id res chain seq x y z
N MET A 1 8.15 12.16 8.12
CA MET A 1 7.92 10.72 7.95
C MET A 1 7.87 10.38 6.46
N LYS A 2 8.60 9.37 6.02
CA LYS A 2 8.57 8.87 4.64
C LYS A 2 7.81 7.55 4.56
N ILE A 3 6.76 7.52 3.76
CA ILE A 3 5.99 6.31 3.45
C ILE A 3 6.29 5.89 2.03
N THR A 4 6.49 4.59 1.82
CA THR A 4 6.56 3.99 0.48
C THR A 4 5.63 2.81 0.46
N VAL A 5 4.79 2.73 -0.56
CA VAL A 5 3.90 1.59 -0.81
C VAL A 5 4.30 0.98 -2.13
N MET A 6 4.53 -0.34 -2.15
CA MET A 6 4.89 -1.08 -3.35
C MET A 6 4.01 -2.30 -3.53
N GLN A 7 3.85 -2.70 -4.79
CA GLN A 7 3.12 -3.90 -5.16
C GLN A 7 4.10 -5.02 -5.47
N VAL A 8 3.84 -6.26 -5.03
CA VAL A 8 4.66 -7.38 -5.55
C VAL A 8 4.51 -7.50 -7.06
N ASN A 9 5.56 -7.96 -7.72
CA ASN A 9 5.57 -8.21 -9.15
C ASN A 9 5.40 -9.71 -9.41
N ASN A 10 4.16 -10.19 -9.42
CA ASN A 10 3.84 -11.57 -9.76
C ASN A 10 2.48 -11.66 -10.45
N GLU A 11 2.11 -12.88 -10.86
CA GLU A 11 0.87 -13.18 -11.57
C GLU A 11 -0.42 -12.87 -10.80
N LEU A 12 -0.32 -12.69 -9.47
CA LEU A 12 -1.47 -12.37 -8.62
C LEU A 12 -1.64 -10.86 -8.41
N ALA A 13 -0.66 -10.07 -8.86
CA ALA A 13 -0.68 -8.64 -8.69
C ALA A 13 -1.87 -7.99 -9.40
N SER A 14 -2.51 -7.07 -8.71
CA SER A 14 -3.54 -6.24 -9.29
C SER A 14 -2.93 -5.30 -10.34
N THR A 15 -3.68 -5.07 -11.42
CA THR A 15 -3.31 -4.10 -12.45
C THR A 15 -3.29 -2.66 -11.91
N GLY A 16 -3.99 -2.39 -10.81
CA GLY A 16 -4.03 -1.07 -10.16
C GLY A 16 -4.44 -1.16 -8.70
N VAL A 17 -3.57 -0.66 -7.83
CA VAL A 17 -3.84 -0.42 -6.41
C VAL A 17 -3.76 1.08 -6.16
N SER A 18 -4.88 1.69 -5.78
CA SER A 18 -4.93 3.08 -5.33
C SER A 18 -4.40 3.19 -3.91
N VAL A 19 -3.51 4.14 -3.68
CA VAL A 19 -2.90 4.42 -2.39
C VAL A 19 -3.35 5.80 -1.93
N TYR A 20 -3.91 5.88 -0.73
CA TYR A 20 -4.32 7.11 -0.08
C TYR A 20 -3.54 7.31 1.21
N VAL A 21 -3.22 8.56 1.52
CA VAL A 21 -2.66 8.96 2.81
C VAL A 21 -3.57 10.05 3.39
N ASP A 22 -4.08 9.81 4.59
CA ASP A 22 -5.04 10.69 5.28
C ASP A 22 -6.24 11.07 4.40
N GLY A 23 -6.71 10.11 3.59
CA GLY A 23 -7.83 10.27 2.67
C GLY A 23 -7.48 10.92 1.32
N GLN A 24 -6.28 11.46 1.15
CA GLN A 24 -5.82 12.03 -0.12
C GLN A 24 -5.18 10.97 -1.02
N LEU A 25 -5.61 10.89 -2.28
CA LEU A 25 -5.01 10.00 -3.27
C LEU A 25 -3.55 10.39 -3.51
N LEU A 26 -2.64 9.47 -3.22
CA LEU A 26 -1.22 9.63 -3.48
C LEU A 26 -0.86 9.14 -4.90
N GLY A 27 -1.49 8.06 -5.35
CA GLY A 27 -1.28 7.51 -6.69
C GLY A 27 -1.85 6.10 -6.85
N SER A 28 -1.71 5.55 -8.05
CA SER A 28 -2.05 4.15 -8.36
C SER A 28 -0.79 3.39 -8.76
N ILE A 29 -0.62 2.17 -8.23
CA ILE A 29 0.52 1.30 -8.53
C ILE A 29 0.06 0.03 -9.25
N GLY A 30 0.76 -0.33 -10.33
CA GLY A 30 0.61 -1.64 -11.00
C GLY A 30 1.60 -2.68 -10.46
N PRO A 31 1.71 -3.87 -11.08
CA PRO A 31 2.65 -4.92 -10.66
C PRO A 31 4.09 -4.40 -10.61
N GLY A 32 4.77 -4.59 -9.48
CA GLY A 32 6.12 -4.05 -9.25
C GLY A 32 6.21 -2.52 -9.11
N GLY A 33 5.09 -1.82 -9.23
CA GLY A 33 5.01 -0.37 -9.07
C GLY A 33 5.14 0.04 -7.60
N SER A 34 5.57 1.29 -7.40
CA SER A 34 5.63 1.89 -6.07
C SER A 34 5.29 3.36 -6.11
N VAL A 35 4.88 3.88 -4.96
CA VAL A 35 4.65 5.30 -4.74
C VAL A 35 5.15 5.68 -3.36
N SER A 36 5.65 6.91 -3.22
CA SER A 36 6.18 7.41 -1.96
C SER A 36 5.65 8.80 -1.64
N ALA A 37 5.51 9.09 -0.35
CA ALA A 37 5.18 10.41 0.17
C ALA A 37 6.11 10.76 1.34
N SER A 38 6.41 12.05 1.48
CA SER A 38 7.03 12.62 2.67
C SER A 38 5.99 13.50 3.36
N LEU A 39 5.76 13.25 4.65
CA LEU A 39 4.74 13.90 5.46
C LEU A 39 5.39 14.58 6.66
N GLU A 40 4.91 15.78 6.99
CA GLU A 40 5.27 16.52 8.22
C GLU A 40 4.23 16.26 9.32
N ALA A 41 3.94 14.99 9.59
CA ALA A 41 3.00 14.55 10.62
C ALA A 41 3.61 13.44 11.49
N PRO A 42 3.25 13.37 12.79
CA PRO A 42 3.74 12.33 13.69
C PRO A 42 3.15 10.95 13.38
N SER A 43 1.99 10.91 12.71
CA SER A 43 1.36 9.70 12.20
C SER A 43 0.51 10.00 10.97
N CYS A 44 0.15 8.96 10.22
CA CYS A 44 -0.79 9.05 9.10
C CYS A 44 -1.61 7.76 8.96
N LEU A 45 -2.80 7.86 8.39
CA LEU A 45 -3.62 6.73 7.95
C LEU A 45 -3.31 6.42 6.48
N VAL A 46 -2.76 5.24 6.22
CA VAL A 46 -2.58 4.75 4.85
C VAL A 46 -3.74 3.82 4.51
N ARG A 47 -4.45 4.12 3.43
CA ARG A 47 -5.44 3.22 2.83
C ARG A 47 -4.94 2.74 1.48
N VAL A 48 -5.05 1.45 1.22
CA VAL A 48 -4.83 0.87 -0.11
C VAL A 48 -6.07 0.13 -0.56
N GLU A 49 -6.41 0.23 -1.84
CA GLU A 49 -7.57 -0.47 -2.41
C GLU A 49 -7.37 -0.82 -3.89
N CYS A 50 -8.01 -1.89 -4.36
CA CYS A 50 -7.98 -2.32 -5.77
C CYS A 50 -9.40 -2.46 -6.36
N GLY A 51 -10.36 -1.72 -5.80
CA GLY A 51 -11.79 -1.80 -6.14
C GLY A 51 -12.55 -2.90 -5.39
N VAL A 52 -12.00 -4.11 -5.27
CA VAL A 52 -12.64 -5.23 -4.55
C VAL A 52 -12.22 -5.31 -3.10
N TYR A 53 -10.93 -5.11 -2.82
CA TYR A 53 -10.37 -5.18 -1.48
C TYR A 53 -9.83 -3.83 -1.06
N SER A 54 -9.91 -3.55 0.24
CA SER A 54 -9.26 -2.42 0.88
C SER A 54 -8.62 -2.80 2.21
N ARG A 55 -7.56 -2.08 2.56
CA ARG A 55 -6.85 -2.20 3.84
C ARG A 55 -6.43 -0.82 4.32
N GLU A 56 -6.48 -0.63 5.63
CA GLU A 56 -6.08 0.59 6.31
C GLU A 56 -5.05 0.28 7.39
N LEU A 57 -4.02 1.13 7.50
CA LEU A 57 -2.97 1.02 8.50
C LEU A 57 -2.63 2.42 9.04
N ILE A 58 -2.53 2.54 10.36
CA ILE A 58 -2.01 3.74 11.01
C ILE A 58 -0.51 3.56 11.17
N LEU A 59 0.27 4.51 10.65
CA LEU A 59 1.72 4.52 10.70
C LEU A 59 2.20 5.70 11.54
N GLY A 60 3.15 5.47 12.44
CA GLY A 60 3.77 6.51 13.28
C GLY A 60 5.26 6.75 13.00
N GLN A 61 5.81 6.12 11.96
CA GLN A 61 7.22 6.22 11.59
C GLN A 61 7.42 5.88 10.12
N ASP A 62 8.63 6.16 9.62
CA ASP A 62 9.04 5.81 8.26
C ASP A 62 8.77 4.33 7.99
N SER A 63 8.07 4.06 6.90
CA SER A 63 7.58 2.72 6.60
C SER A 63 7.62 2.45 5.11
N ALA A 64 8.12 1.27 4.76
CA ALA A 64 7.91 0.67 3.46
C ALA A 64 6.85 -0.43 3.62
N LEU A 65 5.75 -0.33 2.89
CA LEU A 65 4.66 -1.28 2.86
C LEU A 65 4.68 -2.03 1.53
N GLN A 66 4.42 -3.32 1.59
CA GLN A 66 4.27 -4.19 0.44
C GLN A 66 2.83 -4.71 0.39
N VAL A 67 2.20 -4.54 -0.77
CA VAL A 67 0.88 -5.09 -1.08
C VAL A 67 1.07 -6.43 -1.80
N SER A 68 0.39 -7.46 -1.32
CA SER A 68 0.36 -8.80 -1.90
C SER A 68 -1.04 -9.42 -1.83
N TRP A 69 -1.23 -10.58 -2.46
CA TRP A 69 -2.52 -11.27 -2.56
C TRP A 69 -2.44 -12.69 -2.00
N GLY A 70 -3.39 -13.03 -1.14
CA GLY A 70 -3.71 -14.41 -0.79
C GLY A 70 -4.79 -14.95 -1.73
N LEU A 71 -4.79 -16.26 -1.99
CA LEU A 71 -5.77 -16.91 -2.88
C LEU A 71 -6.80 -17.78 -2.16
N ASN A 72 -6.52 -18.22 -0.92
CA ASN A 72 -7.36 -19.18 -0.21
C ASN A 72 -7.45 -18.83 1.29
N PRO A 73 -8.40 -17.98 1.70
CA PRO A 73 -9.36 -17.26 0.86
C PRO A 73 -8.70 -16.11 0.06
N PRO A 74 -9.32 -15.63 -1.03
CA PRO A 74 -8.82 -14.46 -1.76
C PRO A 74 -8.81 -13.20 -0.88
N GLU A 75 -7.64 -12.59 -0.71
CA GLU A 75 -7.50 -11.41 0.14
C GLU A 75 -6.36 -10.49 -0.30
N MET A 76 -6.50 -9.20 0.05
CA MET A 76 -5.41 -8.23 0.01
C MET A 76 -4.64 -8.23 1.34
N ILE A 77 -3.34 -8.42 1.25
CA ILE A 77 -2.41 -8.42 2.37
C ILE A 77 -1.53 -7.18 2.24
N VAL A 78 -1.39 -6.45 3.35
CA VAL A 78 -0.49 -5.30 3.43
C VAL A 78 0.40 -5.51 4.64
N SER A 79 1.70 -5.57 4.40
CA SER A 79 2.69 -5.81 5.44
C SER A 79 3.87 -4.88 5.26
N HIS A 80 4.64 -4.64 6.32
CA HIS A 80 5.93 -3.98 6.18
C HIS A 80 6.84 -4.79 5.24
N ALA A 81 7.44 -4.12 4.26
CA ALA A 81 8.42 -4.73 3.38
C ALA A 81 9.61 -5.21 4.23
N LYS A 82 10.06 -6.45 3.97
CA LYS A 82 11.29 -6.95 4.59
C LYS A 82 12.48 -6.20 3.99
N LYS A 83 13.41 -5.79 4.84
CA LYS A 83 14.72 -5.25 4.41
C LYS A 83 15.50 -6.29 3.61
#